data_AF-A0A1H5H4E4-F1
#
_entry.id   AF-A0A1H5H4E4-F1
#
_cell.length_a   1.000
_cell.length_b   1.000
_cell.length_c   1.000
_cell.angle_alpha   90.00
_cell.angle_beta   90.00
_cell.angle_gamma   90.00
#
_symmetry.space_group_name_H-M   'P 1'
#
loop_
_entity.id
_entity.type
_entity.pdbx_description
1 polymer ?
#
loop_
_entity_poly.entity_id
_entity_poly.type
_entity_poly.pdbx_seq_one_letter_code
_entity_poly.pdbx_strand_id
1 'polypeptide(L)'
;MQVVDRYGPRVSAGAQMRYLVKQLRGTRAVAELLGVSRRTVERHVKDRIRRPRPDLAQRLEDAVRARRQPPSANKPDARPPPPPA
;
A
#
# COMPACT_ATOMS: atom_id res chain seq x y z
N MET A 1 24.44 -2.56 -4.37
CA MET A 1 23.76 -3.40 -5.38
C MET A 1 22.49 -3.98 -4.74
N GLN A 2 21.35 -3.28 -4.80
CA GLN A 2 20.09 -3.78 -4.20
C GLN A 2 19.34 -4.64 -5.22
N VAL A 3 19.53 -5.94 -5.12
CA VAL A 3 18.66 -6.96 -5.73
C VAL A 3 17.61 -7.36 -4.69
N VAL A 4 16.42 -6.79 -4.81
CA VAL A 4 15.21 -7.33 -4.20
C VAL A 4 14.20 -7.61 -5.30
N ASP A 5 14.55 -8.60 -6.12
CA ASP A 5 13.63 -9.25 -7.04
C ASP A 5 13.07 -10.48 -6.31
N ARG A 6 11.93 -10.34 -5.61
CA ARG A 6 11.16 -11.50 -5.10
C ARG A 6 9.73 -11.49 -5.66
N TYR A 7 9.25 -12.68 -5.94
CA TYR A 7 8.15 -12.99 -6.87
C TYR A 7 6.77 -12.86 -6.21
N GLY A 8 5.88 -12.19 -6.93
CA GLY A 8 4.45 -11.96 -6.66
C GLY A 8 3.98 -10.99 -7.74
N PRO A 9 2.69 -10.95 -8.15
CA PRO A 9 2.25 -10.04 -9.20
C PRO A 9 2.62 -8.61 -8.79
N ARG A 10 3.66 -8.04 -9.42
CA ARG A 10 4.27 -6.76 -9.04
C ARG A 10 3.40 -5.62 -9.51
N VAL A 11 2.23 -5.49 -8.89
CA VAL A 11 1.39 -4.32 -9.08
C VAL A 11 2.18 -3.14 -8.53
N SER A 12 2.51 -2.16 -9.39
CA SER A 12 3.29 -1.01 -8.97
C SER A 12 2.61 -0.24 -7.84
N ALA A 13 3.38 0.45 -7.01
CA ALA A 13 2.84 1.28 -5.93
C ALA A 13 1.77 2.27 -6.43
N GLY A 14 1.95 2.84 -7.62
CA GLY A 14 0.96 3.72 -8.25
C GLY A 14 -0.34 2.99 -8.62
N ALA A 15 -0.25 1.75 -9.11
CA ALA A 15 -1.43 0.94 -9.42
C ALA A 15 -2.17 0.46 -8.16
N GLN A 16 -1.44 0.04 -7.13
CA GLN A 16 -2.01 -0.32 -5.82
C GLN A 16 -2.68 0.90 -5.15
N MET A 17 -2.08 2.09 -5.23
CA MET A 17 -2.72 3.32 -4.74
C MET A 17 -3.98 3.69 -5.50
N ARG A 18 -3.98 3.59 -6.84
CA ARG A 18 -5.20 3.83 -7.64
C ARG A 18 -6.33 2.88 -7.27
N TYR A 19 -6.01 1.62 -6.98
CA TYR A 19 -6.99 0.66 -6.47
C TYR A 19 -7.57 1.12 -5.12
N LEU A 20 -6.73 1.52 -4.16
CA LEU A 20 -7.20 1.99 -2.85
C LEU A 20 -8.03 3.27 -2.95
N VAL A 21 -7.65 4.22 -3.81
CA VAL A 21 -8.44 5.44 -4.07
C VAL A 21 -9.82 5.09 -4.64
N LYS A 22 -9.89 4.10 -5.53
CA LYS A 22 -11.17 3.61 -6.07
C LYS A 22 -12.03 2.95 -4.99
N GLN A 23 -11.44 2.12 -4.12
CA GLN A 23 -12.17 1.43 -3.05
C GLN A 23 -12.64 2.38 -1.95
N LEU A 24 -11.81 3.34 -1.55
CA LEU A 24 -12.10 4.30 -0.48
C LEU A 24 -12.70 5.62 -0.97
N ARG A 25 -12.95 5.73 -2.28
CA ARG A 25 -13.56 6.91 -2.94
C ARG A 25 -12.84 8.24 -2.65
N GLY A 26 -11.54 8.22 -2.42
CA GLY A 26 -10.78 9.47 -2.20
C GLY A 26 -9.34 9.28 -1.75
N THR A 27 -8.52 10.31 -2.00
CA THR A 27 -7.10 10.35 -1.58
C THR A 27 -6.92 10.62 -0.09
N ARG A 28 -7.90 11.27 0.55
CA ARG A 28 -7.88 11.57 1.99
C ARG A 28 -7.94 10.29 2.84
N ALA A 29 -8.93 9.44 2.57
CA ALA A 29 -9.10 8.18 3.28
C ALA A 29 -7.88 7.25 3.11
N VAL A 30 -7.25 7.25 1.93
CA VAL A 30 -6.02 6.50 1.67
C VAL A 30 -4.83 7.07 2.46
N ALA A 31 -4.72 8.40 2.53
CA ALA A 31 -3.68 9.08 3.30
C ALA A 31 -3.79 8.77 4.80
N GLU A 32 -5.00 8.84 5.36
CA GLU A 32 -5.30 8.51 6.75
C GLU A 32 -5.00 7.03 7.04
N LEU A 33 -5.42 6.11 6.17
CA LEU A 33 -5.15 4.68 6.31
C LEU A 33 -3.65 4.34 6.32
N LEU A 34 -2.87 4.94 5.43
CA LEU A 34 -1.45 4.63 5.26
C LEU A 34 -0.54 5.45 6.21
N GLY A 35 -1.10 6.44 6.91
CA GLY A 35 -0.35 7.37 7.74
C GLY A 35 0.60 8.25 6.94
N VAL A 36 0.18 8.70 5.76
CA VAL A 36 0.99 9.58 4.88
C VAL A 36 0.19 10.82 4.46
N SER A 37 0.86 11.81 3.87
CA SER A 37 0.16 13.00 3.36
C SER A 37 -0.59 12.72 2.05
N ARG A 38 -1.72 13.44 1.83
CA ARG A 38 -2.50 13.39 0.58
C ARG A 38 -1.63 13.67 -0.66
N ARG A 39 -0.69 14.61 -0.57
CA ARG A 39 0.29 14.92 -1.63
C ARG A 39 1.22 13.74 -1.95
N THR A 40 1.53 12.89 -0.96
CA THR A 40 2.32 11.67 -1.18
C THR A 40 1.50 10.64 -1.96
N VAL A 41 0.23 10.48 -1.61
CA VAL A 41 -0.72 9.64 -2.37
C VAL A 41 -0.81 10.11 -3.82
N GLU A 42 -1.07 11.40 -4.05
CA GLU A 42 -1.20 11.97 -5.40
C GLU A 42 0.08 11.83 -6.25
N ARG A 43 1.27 11.95 -5.63
CA ARG A 43 2.54 11.78 -6.34
C ARG A 43 2.72 10.35 -6.88
N HIS A 44 2.32 9.35 -6.11
CA HIS A 44 2.35 7.95 -6.53
C HIS A 44 1.23 7.62 -7.53
N VAL A 45 0.03 8.19 -7.34
CA VAL A 45 -1.08 8.04 -8.31
C VAL A 45 -0.71 8.61 -9.68
N LYS A 46 0.04 9.72 -9.71
CA LYS A 46 0.56 10.36 -10.94
C LYS A 46 1.90 9.78 -11.40
N ASP A 47 2.35 8.67 -10.83
CA ASP A 47 3.62 7.99 -11.14
C ASP A 47 4.88 8.89 -11.05
N ARG A 48 4.80 10.03 -10.35
CA ARG A 48 5.94 10.95 -10.10
C ARG A 48 6.97 10.34 -9.14
N ILE A 49 6.51 9.46 -8.26
CA ILE A 49 7.38 8.64 -7.41
C ILE A 49 6.97 7.19 -7.64
N ARG A 50 7.89 6.40 -8.19
CA ARG A 50 7.62 4.98 -8.49
C ARG A 50 8.02 4.05 -7.35
N ARG A 51 9.05 4.42 -6.58
CA ARG A 51 9.60 3.61 -5.49
C ARG A 51 9.17 4.19 -4.13
N PRO A 52 8.14 3.65 -3.49
CA PRO A 52 7.84 3.99 -2.09
C PRO A 52 8.98 3.52 -1.18
N ARG A 53 9.10 4.16 -0.01
CA ARG A 53 9.95 3.64 1.08
C ARG A 53 9.47 2.24 1.48
N PRO A 54 10.34 1.34 1.95
CA PRO A 54 9.98 -0.04 2.29
C PRO A 54 8.81 -0.13 3.27
N ASP A 55 8.76 0.72 4.30
CA ASP A 55 7.64 0.77 5.24
C ASP A 55 6.29 1.11 4.57
N LEU A 56 6.33 2.06 3.62
CA LEU A 56 5.13 2.45 2.89
C LEU A 56 4.69 1.33 1.94
N ALA A 57 5.63 0.67 1.28
CA ALA A 57 5.35 -0.47 0.40
C ALA A 57 4.61 -1.57 1.16
N GLN A 58 5.12 -1.93 2.34
CA GLN A 58 4.51 -2.95 3.19
C GLN A 58 3.07 -2.60 3.58
N ARG A 59 2.84 -1.39 4.11
CA ARG A 59 1.48 -0.92 4.47
C ARG A 59 0.53 -0.92 3.28
N LEU A 60 1.04 -0.59 2.10
CA LEU A 60 0.26 -0.55 0.88
C LEU A 60 -0.19 -1.96 0.47
N GLU A 61 0.73 -2.92 0.50
CA GLU A 61 0.44 -4.32 0.20
C GLU A 61 -0.58 -4.91 1.17
N ASP A 62 -0.41 -4.67 2.47
CA ASP A 62 -1.35 -5.12 3.51
C ASP A 62 -2.74 -4.51 3.32
N ALA A 63 -2.82 -3.20 3.06
CA ALA A 63 -4.07 -2.50 2.79
C ALA A 63 -4.79 -3.00 1.53
N VAL A 64 -4.05 -3.32 0.48
CA VAL A 64 -4.60 -3.89 -0.76
C VAL A 64 -5.05 -5.32 -0.51
N ARG A 65 -4.25 -6.12 0.19
CA ARG A 65 -4.57 -7.51 0.49
C ARG A 65 -5.83 -7.63 1.35
N ALA A 66 -5.94 -6.83 2.42
CA ALA A 66 -7.10 -6.81 3.30
C ALA A 66 -8.41 -6.50 2.55
N ARG A 67 -8.36 -5.69 1.48
CA ARG A 67 -9.54 -5.32 0.69
C ARG A 67 -9.79 -6.25 -0.50
N ARG A 68 -8.73 -6.85 -1.04
CA ARG A 68 -8.81 -7.83 -2.12
C ARG A 68 -9.24 -9.21 -1.62
N GLN A 69 -9.07 -9.49 -0.33
CA GLN A 69 -9.30 -10.81 0.25
C GLN A 69 -10.69 -11.33 -0.18
N PRO A 70 -10.76 -12.50 -0.86
CA PRO A 70 -12.01 -13.22 -0.93
C PRO A 70 -12.43 -13.63 0.49
N PRO A 71 -13.73 -13.76 0.79
CA PRO A 71 -14.25 -13.98 2.14
C PRO A 71 -13.77 -15.27 2.85
N SER A 72 -12.88 -16.07 2.27
CA SER A 72 -12.42 -17.36 2.78
C SER A 72 -10.90 -17.56 2.64
N ALA A 73 -10.09 -16.85 3.43
CA ALA A 73 -8.69 -17.23 3.64
C ALA A 73 -8.25 -16.86 5.06
N ASN A 74 -8.47 -17.80 5.98
CA ASN A 74 -7.90 -17.85 7.32
C ASN A 74 -6.37 -17.62 7.26
N LYS A 75 -5.84 -16.57 7.90
CA LYS A 75 -4.42 -16.46 8.21
C LYS A 75 -4.26 -15.99 9.66
N PRO A 76 -3.55 -16.72 10.52
CA PRO A 76 -3.37 -16.36 11.91
C PRO A 76 -2.40 -15.19 12.06
N ASP A 77 -2.69 -14.35 13.06
CA ASP A 77 -1.89 -13.34 13.75
C ASP A 77 -0.61 -12.83 13.06
N ALA A 78 -0.69 -11.61 12.54
CA ALA A 78 0.49 -10.77 12.31
C ALA A 78 0.21 -9.43 13.01
N ARG A 79 0.70 -9.31 14.25
CA ARG A 79 0.72 -8.06 15.02
C ARG A 79 1.28 -6.93 14.14
N PRO A 80 0.57 -5.81 13.95
CA PRO A 80 1.09 -4.70 13.15
C PRO A 80 2.40 -4.17 13.77
N PRO A 81 3.43 -3.84 12.97
CA PRO A 81 4.66 -3.27 13.48
C PRO A 81 4.34 -1.95 14.21
N PRO A 82 4.98 -1.68 15.38
CA PRO A 82 4.72 -0.46 16.13
C PRO A 82 5.04 0.78 15.28
N PRO A 83 4.30 1.89 15.45
CA PRO A 83 4.65 3.15 14.81
C PRO A 83 6.05 3.61 15.26
N PRO A 84 6.85 4.26 14.39
CA PRO A 84 8.16 4.77 14.80
C PRO A 84 8.00 5.83 15.88
N ALA A 85 8.89 5.78 16.89
CA ALA A 85 8.99 6.71 18.01
C ALA A 85 9.28 8.15 17.58
#